data_AF-A0A9D5YV48-F1
#
_entry.id   AF-A0A9D5YV48-F1
#
_cell.length_a   1.000
_cell.length_b   1.000
_cell.length_c   1.000
_cell.angle_alpha   90.00
_cell.angle_beta   90.00
_cell.angle_gamma   90.00
#
_symmetry.space_group_name_H-M   'P 1'
#
loop_
_entity.id
_entity.type
_entity.pdbx_description
1 polymer ?
#
loop_
_entity_poly.entity_id
_entity_poly.type
_entity_poly.pdbx_seq_one_letter_code
_entity_poly.pdbx_strand_id
1 'polypeptide(L)' 'MRRSGQVGPVALLPDLQRRLIPRILERVKGNQVKAAQILGISRNTLRGHLRPPEEKP' A
#
# COMPACT_ATOMS: atom_id res chain seq x y z
N MET A 1 19.78 20.63 13.70
CA MET A 1 19.54 19.39 14.47
C MET A 1 18.21 18.79 14.00
N ARG A 2 18.23 17.69 13.23
CA ARG A 2 17.01 17.04 12.72
C ARG A 2 16.28 16.40 13.91
N ARG A 3 15.01 16.78 14.15
CA ARG A 3 14.17 16.12 15.15
C ARG A 3 13.99 14.66 14.71
N SER A 4 14.46 13.78 15.57
CA SER A 4 14.18 12.36 15.67
C SER A 4 12.85 11.96 15.01
N GLY A 5 12.94 11.18 13.93
CA GLY A 5 11.83 10.38 13.46
C GLY A 5 11.51 9.34 14.52
N GLN A 6 10.46 9.57 15.32
CA GLN A 6 9.78 8.46 15.96
C GLN A 6 9.07 7.68 14.85
N VAL A 7 9.75 6.65 14.35
CA VAL A 7 9.06 5.54 13.69
C VAL A 7 8.33 4.78 14.79
N GLY A 8 7.00 4.93 14.85
CA GLY A 8 6.13 4.08 15.65
C GLY A 8 6.36 2.59 15.35
N PRO A 9 5.79 1.66 16.14
CA PRO A 9 6.12 0.24 16.05
C PRO A 9 5.97 -0.25 14.61
N VAL A 10 7.03 -0.88 14.09
CA VAL A 10 7.24 -1.27 12.68
C VAL A 10 6.05 -2.06 12.08
N ALA A 11 5.20 -2.65 12.93
CA ALA A 11 3.93 -3.29 12.56
C ALA A 11 2.88 -2.33 11.93
N LEU A 12 2.96 -1.02 12.16
CA LEU A 12 1.96 -0.06 11.64
C LEU A 12 1.93 0.02 10.12
N LEU A 13 3.06 -0.11 9.42
CA LEU A 13 3.12 0.11 7.98
C LEU A 13 2.39 -0.98 7.18
N PRO A 14 2.62 -2.30 7.41
CA PRO A 14 1.88 -3.35 6.72
C PRO A 14 0.38 -3.32 6.99
N ASP A 15 -0.03 -3.07 8.22
CA ASP A 15 -1.46 -3.02 8.58
C ASP A 15 -2.15 -1.78 8.01
N LEU A 16 -1.44 -0.65 7.95
CA LEU A 16 -1.94 0.54 7.28
C LEU A 16 -2.09 0.29 5.77
N GLN A 17 -1.12 -0.37 5.12
CA GLN A 17 -1.22 -0.75 3.71
C GLN A 17 -2.41 -1.68 3.44
N ARG A 18 -2.60 -2.73 4.26
CA ARG A 18 -3.74 -3.66 4.16
C ARG A 18 -5.09 -2.95 4.22
N ARG A 19 -5.20 -1.87 4.99
CA ARG A 19 -6.44 -1.08 5.12
C ARG A 19 -6.59 0.00 4.05
N LEU A 20 -5.49 0.63 3.64
CA LEU A 20 -5.53 1.78 2.72
C LEU A 20 -5.75 1.35 1.27
N ILE A 21 -5.12 0.25 0.84
CA ILE A 21 -5.17 -0.23 -0.54
C ILE A 21 -6.61 -0.56 -0.99
N PRO A 22 -7.43 -1.33 -0.23
CA PRO A 22 -8.81 -1.60 -0.61
C PRO A 22 -9.66 -0.33 -0.72
N ARG A 23 -9.54 0.60 0.24
CA ARG A 23 -10.30 1.87 0.24
C ARG A 23 -10.00 2.72 -0.99
N ILE A 24 -8.74 2.79 -1.40
CA ILE A 24 -8.33 3.54 -2.59
C ILE A 24 -8.89 2.85 -3.84
N LEU A 25 -8.79 1.52 -3.92
CA LEU A 25 -9.34 0.74 -5.04
C LEU A 25 -10.85 0.92 -5.18
N GLU A 26 -11.60 0.89 -4.09
CA GLU A 26 -13.03 1.19 -4.07
C GLU A 26 -13.30 2.61 -4.60
N ARG A 27 -12.56 3.61 -4.09
CA ARG A 27 -12.71 5.02 -4.51
C ARG A 27 -12.43 5.24 -6.00
N VAL A 28 -11.54 4.44 -6.60
CA VAL A 28 -11.24 4.51 -8.04
C VAL A 28 -11.92 3.41 -8.87
N LYS A 29 -12.94 2.74 -8.31
CA LYS A 29 -13.73 1.68 -8.97
C LYS A 29 -12.86 0.57 -9.58
N GLY A 30 -11.86 0.12 -8.83
CA GLY A 30 -10.96 -0.97 -9.23
C GLY A 30 -9.84 -0.57 -10.22
N ASN A 31 -9.75 0.70 -10.63
CA ASN A 31 -8.67 1.15 -11.52
C ASN A 31 -7.31 1.14 -10.79
N GLN A 32 -6.57 0.04 -10.96
CA GLN A 32 -5.26 -0.17 -10.32
C GLN A 32 -4.21 0.87 -10.72
N VAL A 33 -4.26 1.41 -11.94
CA VAL A 33 -3.31 2.44 -12.39
C VAL A 33 -3.55 3.72 -11.60
N LYS A 34 -4.81 4.14 -11.48
CA LYS A 34 -5.19 5.34 -10.72
C LYS A 34 -4.94 5.16 -9.22
N ALA A 35 -5.20 3.96 -8.68
CA ALA A 35 -4.87 3.63 -7.29
C ALA A 35 -3.37 3.72 -7.01
N ALA A 36 -2.53 3.16 -7.90
CA ALA A 36 -1.08 3.22 -7.78
C ALA A 36 -0.55 4.66 -7.82
N GLN A 37 -1.11 5.51 -8.70
CA GLN A 37 -0.79 6.95 -8.74
C GLN A 37 -1.12 7.66 -7.42
N ILE A 38 -2.31 7.43 -6.85
CA ILE A 38 -2.71 8.05 -5.57
C ILE A 38 -1.84 7.55 -4.41
N LEU A 39 -1.48 6.26 -4.41
CA LEU A 39 -0.64 5.66 -3.39
C LEU A 39 0.85 6.00 -3.53
N GLY A 40 1.27 6.62 -4.65
CA GLY A 40 2.66 6.95 -4.91
C GLY A 40 3.56 5.72 -5.11
N ILE A 41 3.01 4.61 -5.60
CA ILE A 41 3.74 3.35 -5.83
C ILE A 41 3.61 2.89 -7.28
N SER A 42 4.48 1.98 -7.70
CA SER A 42 4.32 1.35 -9.02
C SER A 42 3.08 0.43 -9.02
N ARG A 43 2.42 0.30 -10.19
CA ARG A 43 1.31 -0.66 -10.38
C ARG A 43 1.76 -2.12 -10.17
N ASN A 44 3.03 -2.42 -10.40
CA ASN A 44 3.61 -3.74 -10.13
C ASN A 44 3.71 -4.01 -8.62
N THR A 45 4.13 -3.01 -7.84
CA THR A 45 4.15 -3.07 -6.37
C THR A 45 2.74 -3.23 -5.83
N LEU A 46 1.78 -2.45 -6.33
CA LEU A 46 0.36 -2.59 -5.98
C LEU A 46 -0.15 -4.02 -6.27
N ARG A 47 0.14 -4.56 -7.46
CA ARG A 47 -0.22 -5.94 -7.80
C ARG A 47 0.44 -6.95 -6.84
N GLY A 48 1.67 -6.71 -6.42
CA GLY A 48 2.36 -7.51 -5.40
C GLY A 48 1.67 -7.51 -4.04
N HIS A 49 1.08 -6.38 -3.64
CA HIS A 49 0.30 -6.28 -2.41
C HIS A 49 -1.08 -6.92 -2.49
N LEU A 50 -1.66 -7.03 -3.70
CA LEU A 50 -2.96 -7.66 -3.93
C LEU A 50 -2.87 -9.19 -4.08
N ARG A 51 -1.68 -9.72 -4.38
CA ARG A 51 -1.48 -11.16 -4.47
C ARG A 51 -1.59 -11.81 -3.09
N PRO A 52 -2.30 -12.95 -2.98
CA PRO A 52 -2.27 -13.74 -1.77
C PRO A 52 -0.82 -14.16 -1.42
N PRO A 53 -0.52 -14.39 -0.13
CA PRO A 53 0.81 -14.80 0.32
C PRO A 53 1.34 -16.05 -0.43
N GLU A 54 0.45 -17.00 -0.72
CA GLU A 54 0.72 -18.26 -1.41
C GLU A 54 1.07 -18.12 -2.91
N GLU A 55 0.89 -16.95 -3.53
CA GLU A 55 1.17 -16.70 -4.96
C GLU A 55 2.38 -15.77 -5.21
N LYS A 56 3.21 -15.55 -4.18
CA LYS A 56 4.45 -14.78 -4.31
C LYS A 56 5.60 -15.75 -4.66
N PRO A 57 6.31 -15.53 -5.78
CA PRO A 57 7.49 -16.31 -6.12
C PRO A 57 8.63 -16.05 -5.14
#